data_AF-A0A8S9FGJ8-F1
#
_entry.id   AF-A0A8S9FGJ8-F1
#
_cell.length_a   1.000
_cell.length_b   1.000
_cell.length_c   1.000
_cell.angle_alpha   90.00
_cell.angle_beta   90.00
_cell.angle_gamma   90.00
#
_symmetry.space_group_name_H-M   'P 1'
#
loop_
_entity.id
_entity.type
_entity.pdbx_description
1 polymer ?
#
loop_
_entity_poly.entity_id
_entity_poly.type
_entity_poly.pdbx_seq_one_letter_code
_entity_poly.pdbx_strand_id
1 'polypeptide(L)'
;MHSRLYKCFFISHKAPYTKDRMGSKFGIGSLSIVMTLLLSLVPKLEAEFTTVEQEIKSDGSISFLVIGDWGRRGLYNQSQVALQMGKIGEKMNIDFVVSTGDNIYDNGMKSIDDPAFQLSFANIYTSPSLQKPWYLVLGNHDYRGDVEAQLSPALRSIDSRWICMRSFIVDAEIAELFFVDTTPFVDAYFLNPEGQNYDWRGVSPRESYLQTTLKDLETSLRESTAKWKIVVGHHAIKSASIHGNTKELESLLLPILEANNVDLYVNGHDHCLQHISTSQSPIQFLTSGGGSKAWRGYYNWKTPEDMKFFYDGQGFMSIKITRTEMGIVFYDVFGNILHKWDTSKVLYTDLDFSL
;
A
#
# COMPACT_ATOMS: atom_id res chain seq x y z
N MET A 1 -53.63 -7.36 11.15
CA MET A 1 -54.48 -7.28 12.35
C MET A 1 -54.65 -8.68 12.95
N HIS A 2 -53.84 -9.04 13.96
CA HIS A 2 -54.28 -9.70 15.20
C HIS A 2 -53.03 -10.16 15.96
N SER A 3 -52.79 -9.46 17.07
CA SER A 3 -51.82 -9.72 18.11
C SER A 3 -52.24 -10.95 18.94
N ARG A 4 -51.25 -11.71 19.44
CA ARG A 4 -51.45 -12.63 20.56
C ARG A 4 -50.56 -12.22 21.72
N LEU A 5 -51.21 -11.72 22.76
CA LEU A 5 -50.73 -11.57 24.12
C LEU A 5 -51.07 -12.86 24.88
N TYR A 6 -50.11 -13.42 25.62
CA TYR A 6 -50.42 -14.13 26.86
C TYR A 6 -49.35 -13.81 27.90
N LYS A 7 -49.83 -13.28 29.02
CA LYS A 7 -49.10 -12.85 30.22
C LYS A 7 -49.82 -13.54 31.38
N CYS A 8 -49.09 -14.29 32.22
CA CYS A 8 -49.48 -14.73 33.57
C CYS A 8 -48.29 -15.50 34.17
N PHE A 9 -47.99 -15.50 35.46
CA PHE A 9 -48.13 -14.57 36.59
C PHE A 9 -47.19 -15.20 37.66
N PHE A 10 -46.46 -14.38 38.41
CA PHE A 10 -45.53 -14.81 39.47
C PHE A 10 -46.26 -15.03 40.81
N ILE A 11 -45.48 -15.45 41.83
CA ILE A 11 -45.70 -15.48 43.31
C ILE A 11 -45.79 -16.95 43.80
N SER A 12 -44.96 -17.48 44.72
CA SER A 12 -44.68 -17.03 46.10
C SER A 12 -43.42 -17.68 46.69
N HIS A 13 -42.73 -16.95 47.56
CA HIS A 13 -41.66 -17.41 48.48
C HIS A 13 -42.20 -18.25 49.66
N LYS A 14 -41.35 -19.12 50.23
CA LYS A 14 -40.96 -19.17 51.67
C LYS A 14 -40.04 -20.36 52.00
N ALA A 15 -38.92 -20.09 52.68
CA ALA A 15 -38.09 -21.03 53.47
C ALA A 15 -38.74 -21.24 54.87
N PRO A 16 -38.32 -22.17 55.78
CA PRO A 16 -36.95 -22.25 56.34
C PRO A 16 -36.42 -23.64 56.87
N TYR A 17 -35.10 -23.67 57.15
CA TYR A 17 -34.34 -24.37 58.22
C TYR A 17 -34.55 -25.86 58.56
N THR A 18 -33.45 -26.64 58.53
CA THR A 18 -33.02 -27.54 59.63
C THR A 18 -31.50 -27.72 59.67
N LYS A 19 -31.01 -28.11 60.85
CA LYS A 19 -29.70 -27.87 61.45
C LYS A 19 -28.93 -29.19 61.69
N ASP A 20 -27.63 -29.06 61.89
CA ASP A 20 -26.70 -29.94 62.65
C ASP A 20 -26.25 -31.30 62.06
N ARG A 21 -24.93 -31.42 61.82
CA ARG A 21 -24.07 -32.38 62.54
C ARG A 21 -22.57 -32.08 62.42
N MET A 22 -21.89 -32.28 63.55
CA MET A 22 -20.47 -32.07 63.87
C MET A 22 -19.49 -33.09 63.28
N GLY A 23 -18.21 -32.70 63.25
CA GLY A 23 -17.00 -33.56 63.23
C GLY A 23 -16.17 -33.32 61.97
N SER A 24 -14.85 -33.08 61.99
CA SER A 24 -13.80 -33.09 63.01
C SER A 24 -12.54 -32.46 62.41
N LYS A 25 -11.70 -31.90 63.29
CA LYS A 25 -10.36 -31.28 63.14
C LYS A 25 -9.48 -31.68 61.93
N PHE A 26 -8.84 -30.69 61.31
CA PHE A 26 -7.38 -30.39 61.30
C PHE A 26 -6.97 -29.65 60.01
N GLY A 27 -6.11 -28.63 60.13
CA GLY A 27 -5.41 -28.05 58.98
C GLY A 27 -5.09 -26.57 59.13
N ILE A 28 -3.91 -26.26 59.67
CA ILE A 28 -3.26 -24.95 59.54
C ILE A 28 -2.79 -24.86 58.09
N GLY A 29 -3.16 -23.81 57.36
CA GLY A 29 -2.64 -23.63 56.00
C GLY A 29 -3.11 -22.35 55.30
N SER A 30 -2.17 -21.42 55.17
CA SER A 30 -2.05 -20.42 54.08
C SER A 30 -3.17 -19.40 53.88
N LEU A 31 -2.84 -18.17 54.26
CA LEU A 31 -3.44 -16.92 53.79
C LEU A 31 -3.29 -16.86 52.25
N SER A 32 -4.32 -17.24 51.49
CA SER A 32 -4.36 -16.93 50.05
C SER A 32 -4.94 -15.54 49.87
N ILE A 33 -4.05 -14.59 49.57
CA ILE A 33 -4.40 -13.30 48.99
C ILE A 33 -5.02 -13.63 47.64
N VAL A 34 -6.34 -13.44 47.52
CA VAL A 34 -7.02 -13.45 46.23
C VAL A 34 -6.61 -12.18 45.50
N MET A 35 -5.50 -12.25 44.78
CA MET A 35 -5.09 -11.22 43.84
C MET A 35 -5.94 -11.41 42.59
N THR A 36 -7.08 -10.73 42.56
CA THR A 36 -7.92 -10.65 41.36
C THR A 36 -7.10 -9.92 40.29
N LEU A 37 -6.40 -10.67 39.44
CA LEU A 37 -5.89 -10.14 38.17
C LEU A 37 -7.12 -9.83 37.31
N LEU A 38 -7.60 -8.60 37.41
CA LEU A 38 -8.31 -7.96 36.32
C LEU A 38 -7.28 -7.77 35.20
N LEU A 39 -7.08 -8.80 34.38
CA LEU A 39 -6.61 -8.60 33.02
C LEU A 39 -7.70 -7.76 32.35
N SER A 40 -7.50 -6.45 32.33
CA SER A 40 -8.15 -5.60 31.35
C SER A 40 -7.73 -6.11 29.97
N LEU A 41 -8.53 -7.00 29.38
CA LEU A 41 -8.56 -7.13 27.93
C LEU A 41 -9.08 -5.81 27.40
N VAL A 42 -8.18 -4.84 27.27
CA VAL A 42 -8.39 -3.72 26.36
C VAL A 42 -8.32 -4.37 24.98
N PRO A 43 -9.38 -4.38 24.18
CA PRO A 43 -9.22 -4.71 22.78
C PRO A 43 -8.27 -3.65 22.20
N LYS A 44 -7.02 -4.04 21.89
CA LYS A 44 -6.19 -3.30 20.94
C LYS A 44 -6.92 -3.42 19.60
N LEU A 45 -7.81 -2.47 19.34
CA LEU A 45 -8.35 -2.21 18.02
C LEU A 45 -7.84 -0.84 17.60
N GLU A 46 -6.53 -0.64 17.66
CA GLU A 46 -5.89 0.35 16.79
C GLU A 46 -5.64 -0.43 15.50
N ALA A 47 -6.32 -0.03 14.43
CA ALA A 47 -6.25 -0.74 13.16
C ALA A 47 -4.87 -0.49 12.53
N GLU A 48 -3.91 -1.36 12.84
CA GLU A 48 -2.62 -1.42 12.16
C GLU A 48 -2.83 -1.69 10.66
N PHE A 49 -1.87 -1.29 9.82
CA PHE A 49 -1.92 -1.61 8.40
C PHE A 49 -2.12 -3.11 8.20
N THR A 50 -3.03 -3.47 7.30
CA THR A 50 -3.21 -4.88 6.93
C THR A 50 -1.93 -5.38 6.26
N THR A 51 -1.38 -6.49 6.72
CA THR A 51 -0.22 -7.15 6.09
C THR A 51 -0.67 -8.29 5.19
N VAL A 52 -0.09 -8.34 3.99
CA VAL A 52 -0.23 -9.43 3.03
C VAL A 52 1.12 -10.10 2.84
N GLU A 53 1.18 -11.39 3.11
CA GLU A 53 2.38 -12.19 2.93
C GLU A 53 2.67 -12.45 1.44
N GLN A 54 3.92 -12.32 1.05
CA GLN A 54 4.42 -12.60 -0.29
C GLN A 54 5.62 -13.54 -0.21
N GLU A 55 5.45 -14.77 -0.69
CA GLU A 55 6.56 -15.73 -0.75
C GLU A 55 7.67 -15.23 -1.67
N ILE A 56 8.92 -15.44 -1.23
CA ILE A 56 10.11 -15.20 -2.03
C ILE A 56 10.46 -16.43 -2.88
N LYS A 57 11.28 -16.23 -3.92
CA LYS A 57 11.76 -17.33 -4.76
C LYS A 57 12.70 -18.24 -3.99
N SER A 58 12.84 -19.47 -4.48
CA SER A 58 13.77 -20.46 -3.92
C SER A 58 15.25 -20.03 -3.93
N ASP A 59 15.60 -19.04 -4.77
CA ASP A 59 16.95 -18.44 -4.81
C ASP A 59 17.13 -17.29 -3.80
N GLY A 60 16.13 -17.03 -2.94
CA GLY A 60 16.16 -15.97 -1.94
C GLY A 60 15.99 -14.56 -2.53
N SER A 61 15.41 -14.46 -3.73
CA SER A 61 15.12 -13.17 -4.37
C SER A 61 13.62 -12.93 -4.56
N ILE A 62 13.27 -11.66 -4.73
CA ILE A 62 11.96 -11.24 -5.26
C ILE A 62 12.17 -10.39 -6.51
N SER A 63 11.21 -10.43 -7.42
CA SER A 63 11.23 -9.62 -8.64
C SER A 63 9.82 -9.18 -9.00
N PHE A 64 9.63 -7.90 -9.26
CA PHE A 64 8.32 -7.35 -9.57
C PHE A 64 8.41 -6.22 -10.59
N LEU A 65 7.27 -5.89 -11.19
CA LEU A 65 7.10 -4.73 -12.07
C LEU A 65 6.37 -3.63 -11.31
N VAL A 66 6.62 -2.36 -11.66
CA VAL A 66 5.84 -1.21 -11.14
C VAL A 66 5.25 -0.42 -12.29
N ILE A 67 3.98 -0.07 -12.18
CA ILE A 67 3.23 0.73 -13.18
C ILE A 67 2.20 1.66 -12.52
N GLY A 68 2.16 2.91 -12.95
CA GLY A 68 1.16 3.90 -12.55
C GLY A 68 0.40 4.45 -13.75
N ASP A 69 -0.76 5.06 -13.48
CA ASP A 69 -1.44 5.95 -14.42
C ASP A 69 -1.81 5.25 -15.75
N TRP A 70 -2.39 4.05 -15.64
CA TRP A 70 -2.43 3.08 -16.74
C TRP A 70 -3.82 2.80 -17.32
N GLY A 71 -4.91 2.82 -16.55
CA GLY A 71 -6.17 2.20 -16.99
C GLY A 71 -6.99 3.01 -17.98
N ARG A 72 -6.79 2.75 -19.29
CA ARG A 72 -7.43 3.50 -20.39
C ARG A 72 -8.00 2.61 -21.49
N ARG A 73 -8.54 1.43 -21.13
CA ARG A 73 -9.21 0.52 -22.06
C ARG A 73 -8.34 0.09 -23.25
N GLY A 74 -7.03 -0.07 -23.03
CA GLY A 74 -6.03 -0.37 -24.05
C GLY A 74 -5.54 0.85 -24.86
N LEU A 75 -6.17 2.01 -24.70
CA LEU A 75 -5.81 3.25 -25.42
C LEU A 75 -4.52 3.88 -24.88
N TYR A 76 -4.01 4.86 -25.63
CA TYR A 76 -2.79 5.60 -25.30
C TYR A 76 -1.62 4.65 -24.99
N ASN A 77 -1.44 3.65 -25.86
CA ASN A 77 -0.42 2.60 -25.76
C ASN A 77 -0.43 1.77 -24.47
N GLN A 78 -1.50 1.80 -23.68
CA GLN A 78 -1.63 0.92 -22.52
C GLN A 78 -1.41 -0.55 -22.91
N SER A 79 -2.02 -1.01 -24.01
CA SER A 79 -1.82 -2.38 -24.50
C SER A 79 -0.38 -2.68 -24.95
N GLN A 80 0.36 -1.67 -25.42
CA GLN A 80 1.77 -1.84 -25.80
C GLN A 80 2.67 -1.95 -24.56
N VAL A 81 2.42 -1.10 -23.55
CA VAL A 81 3.07 -1.22 -22.23
C VAL A 81 2.79 -2.61 -21.64
N ALA A 82 1.53 -3.06 -21.65
CA ALA A 82 1.14 -4.39 -21.16
C ALA A 82 1.86 -5.53 -21.90
N LEU A 83 2.03 -5.42 -23.23
CA LEU A 83 2.79 -6.39 -24.02
C LEU A 83 4.26 -6.48 -23.56
N GLN A 84 4.90 -5.33 -23.32
CA GLN A 84 6.31 -5.31 -22.89
C GLN A 84 6.46 -5.77 -21.43
N MET A 85 5.54 -5.38 -20.54
CA MET A 85 5.46 -5.94 -19.19
C MET A 85 5.35 -7.47 -19.23
N GLY A 86 4.57 -8.03 -20.15
CA GLY A 86 4.47 -9.48 -20.34
C GLY A 86 5.81 -10.14 -20.67
N LYS A 87 6.54 -9.60 -21.65
CA LYS A 87 7.86 -10.12 -22.06
C LYS A 87 8.91 -10.00 -20.96
N ILE A 88 8.95 -8.85 -20.28
CA ILE A 88 9.91 -8.62 -19.19
C ILE A 88 9.54 -9.45 -17.97
N GLY A 89 8.25 -9.54 -17.63
CA GLY A 89 7.74 -10.37 -16.56
C GLY A 89 8.10 -11.85 -16.74
N GLU A 90 8.04 -12.35 -17.97
CA GLU A 90 8.47 -13.71 -18.31
C GLU A 90 9.97 -13.88 -18.12
N LYS A 91 10.78 -12.96 -18.68
CA LYS A 91 12.25 -12.99 -18.57
C LYS A 91 12.74 -12.95 -17.12
N MET A 92 12.08 -12.17 -16.27
CA MET A 92 12.45 -12.02 -14.85
C MET A 92 11.79 -13.06 -13.94
N ASN A 93 10.83 -13.83 -14.46
CA ASN A 93 9.95 -14.68 -13.69
C ASN A 93 9.39 -13.93 -12.48
N ILE A 94 8.62 -12.87 -12.71
CA ILE A 94 8.16 -11.98 -11.63
C ILE A 94 7.22 -12.68 -10.64
N ASP A 95 7.22 -12.19 -9.40
CA ASP A 95 6.39 -12.67 -8.30
C ASP A 95 5.06 -11.92 -8.25
N PHE A 96 5.09 -10.61 -8.51
CA PHE A 96 3.91 -9.74 -8.48
C PHE A 96 4.11 -8.46 -9.32
N VAL A 97 3.05 -7.65 -9.38
CA VAL A 97 3.07 -6.30 -9.96
C VAL A 97 2.62 -5.30 -8.90
N VAL A 98 3.29 -4.15 -8.85
CA VAL A 98 2.94 -3.00 -8.00
C VAL A 98 2.28 -1.94 -8.87
N SER A 99 1.16 -1.40 -8.40
CA SER A 99 0.58 -0.20 -8.99
C SER A 99 0.62 1.00 -8.07
N THR A 100 1.09 2.13 -8.62
CA THR A 100 1.16 3.43 -7.95
C THR A 100 -0.12 4.25 -8.12
N GLY A 101 -1.26 3.62 -8.42
CA GLY A 101 -2.57 4.28 -8.51
C GLY A 101 -2.89 4.93 -9.86
N ASP A 102 -4.03 5.62 -9.88
CA ASP A 102 -4.74 6.03 -11.08
C ASP A 102 -5.05 4.84 -11.98
N ASN A 103 -5.72 3.88 -11.35
CA ASN A 103 -5.94 2.55 -11.87
C ASN A 103 -6.97 2.57 -13.00
N ILE A 104 -7.99 3.43 -12.94
CA ILE A 104 -9.05 3.52 -13.95
C ILE A 104 -9.37 4.98 -14.28
N TYR A 105 -9.16 5.37 -15.54
CA TYR A 105 -9.44 6.71 -16.03
C TYR A 105 -10.77 6.85 -16.80
N ASP A 106 -11.33 8.06 -16.91
CA ASP A 106 -10.83 9.32 -16.34
C ASP A 106 -11.34 9.63 -14.93
N ASN A 107 -12.34 8.92 -14.41
CA ASN A 107 -12.93 9.20 -13.09
C ASN A 107 -13.25 7.90 -12.34
N GLY A 108 -12.27 7.01 -12.20
CA GLY A 108 -12.42 5.75 -11.49
C GLY A 108 -13.48 4.83 -12.10
N MET A 109 -13.86 3.81 -11.33
CA MET A 109 -15.02 2.97 -11.62
C MET A 109 -16.30 3.66 -11.14
N LYS A 110 -17.45 3.37 -11.75
CA LYS A 110 -18.76 3.91 -11.31
C LYS A 110 -19.48 3.02 -10.30
N SER A 111 -19.13 1.74 -10.27
CA SER A 111 -19.74 0.71 -9.45
C SER A 111 -18.91 -0.57 -9.55
N ILE A 112 -19.20 -1.57 -8.73
CA ILE A 112 -18.53 -2.89 -8.78
C ILE A 112 -18.66 -3.59 -10.15
N ASP A 113 -19.77 -3.38 -10.85
CA ASP A 113 -20.05 -3.98 -12.16
C ASP A 113 -19.58 -3.11 -13.35
N ASP A 114 -18.79 -2.05 -13.12
CA ASP A 114 -18.37 -1.16 -14.20
C ASP A 114 -17.49 -1.92 -15.21
N PRO A 115 -17.86 -1.97 -16.50
CA PRO A 115 -17.07 -2.66 -17.53
C PRO A 115 -15.66 -2.09 -17.69
N ALA A 116 -15.38 -0.87 -17.19
CA ALA A 116 -14.05 -0.29 -17.17
C ALA A 116 -13.02 -1.20 -16.48
N PHE A 117 -13.40 -1.97 -15.44
CA PHE A 117 -12.50 -2.93 -14.80
C PHE A 117 -12.00 -3.98 -15.80
N GLN A 118 -12.93 -4.63 -16.50
CA GLN A 118 -12.60 -5.63 -17.51
C GLN A 118 -11.83 -5.02 -18.68
N LEU A 119 -12.29 -3.88 -19.19
CA LEU A 119 -11.74 -3.25 -20.38
C LEU A 119 -10.36 -2.63 -20.15
N SER A 120 -10.08 -2.11 -18.96
CA SER A 120 -8.82 -1.44 -18.63
C SER A 120 -7.82 -2.35 -17.91
N PHE A 121 -8.26 -3.42 -17.22
CA PHE A 121 -7.35 -4.29 -16.47
C PHE A 121 -7.37 -5.73 -16.99
N ALA A 122 -8.46 -6.45 -16.75
CA ALA A 122 -8.49 -7.91 -16.94
C ALA A 122 -8.20 -8.33 -18.39
N ASN A 123 -8.78 -7.63 -19.38
CA ASN A 123 -8.60 -7.92 -20.80
C ASN A 123 -7.33 -7.31 -21.41
N ILE A 124 -6.59 -6.49 -20.65
CA ILE A 124 -5.36 -5.83 -21.14
C ILE A 124 -4.11 -6.59 -20.72
N TYR A 125 -4.02 -6.94 -19.43
CA TYR A 125 -2.83 -7.58 -18.86
C TYR A 125 -2.96 -9.11 -18.88
N THR A 126 -3.14 -9.70 -20.07
CA THR A 126 -3.49 -11.12 -20.26
C THR A 126 -2.28 -12.05 -20.41
N SER A 127 -1.06 -11.52 -20.47
CA SER A 127 0.16 -12.34 -20.58
C SER A 127 0.24 -13.36 -19.42
N PRO A 128 0.64 -14.63 -19.67
CA PRO A 128 0.81 -15.63 -18.61
C PRO A 128 1.70 -15.17 -17.45
N SER A 129 2.78 -14.46 -17.78
CA SER A 129 3.72 -13.88 -16.81
C SER A 129 3.11 -12.80 -15.92
N LEU A 130 1.98 -12.20 -16.30
CA LEU A 130 1.24 -11.20 -15.54
C LEU A 130 0.04 -11.79 -14.78
N GLN A 131 -0.15 -13.12 -14.81
CA GLN A 131 -1.14 -13.83 -14.00
C GLN A 131 -0.61 -14.06 -12.58
N LYS A 132 -0.25 -12.94 -11.95
CA LYS A 132 0.36 -12.82 -10.62
C LYS A 132 -0.46 -11.84 -9.78
N PRO A 133 -0.28 -11.77 -8.46
CA PRO A 133 -0.88 -10.72 -7.64
C PRO A 133 -0.49 -9.32 -8.16
N TRP A 134 -1.46 -8.41 -8.18
CA TRP A 134 -1.25 -6.98 -8.38
C TRP A 134 -1.60 -6.27 -7.08
N TYR A 135 -0.64 -5.58 -6.49
CA TYR A 135 -0.80 -4.79 -5.28
C TYR A 135 -0.97 -3.32 -5.68
N LEU A 136 -2.14 -2.73 -5.37
CA LEU A 136 -2.51 -1.40 -5.88
C LEU A 136 -2.88 -0.45 -4.75
N VAL A 137 -2.39 0.78 -4.85
CA VAL A 137 -2.97 1.95 -4.17
C VAL A 137 -3.94 2.68 -5.10
N LEU A 138 -4.73 3.58 -4.53
CA LEU A 138 -5.61 4.49 -5.27
C LEU A 138 -4.86 5.78 -5.64
N GLY A 139 -5.17 6.32 -6.81
CA GLY A 139 -4.78 7.67 -7.21
C GLY A 139 -5.94 8.66 -7.17
N ASN A 140 -5.67 9.92 -7.52
CA ASN A 140 -6.67 10.98 -7.44
C ASN A 140 -7.81 10.79 -8.46
N HIS A 141 -7.57 10.13 -9.61
CA HIS A 141 -8.62 9.81 -10.57
C HIS A 141 -9.51 8.66 -10.09
N ASP A 142 -8.97 7.72 -9.32
CA ASP A 142 -9.76 6.64 -8.72
C ASP A 142 -10.77 7.18 -7.71
N TYR A 143 -10.37 8.20 -6.95
CA TYR A 143 -11.23 8.93 -6.04
C TYR A 143 -12.33 9.76 -6.72
N ARG A 144 -12.25 10.00 -8.03
CA ARG A 144 -13.32 10.69 -8.77
C ARG A 144 -14.49 9.78 -9.15
N GLY A 145 -14.35 8.48 -8.88
CA GLY A 145 -15.38 7.46 -9.06
C GLY A 145 -15.85 6.88 -7.72
N ASP A 146 -16.28 5.62 -7.76
CA ASP A 146 -16.63 4.79 -6.62
C ASP A 146 -15.38 4.09 -6.09
N VAL A 147 -14.81 4.64 -5.01
CA VAL A 147 -13.60 4.10 -4.38
C VAL A 147 -13.89 2.73 -3.76
N GLU A 148 -15.04 2.59 -3.10
CA GLU A 148 -15.43 1.36 -2.43
C GLU A 148 -15.59 0.20 -3.41
N ALA A 149 -15.97 0.47 -4.66
CA ALA A 149 -15.95 -0.54 -5.73
C ALA A 149 -14.54 -1.08 -5.99
N GLN A 150 -13.53 -0.22 -6.09
CA GLN A 150 -12.14 -0.64 -6.34
C GLN A 150 -11.52 -1.38 -5.15
N LEU A 151 -11.92 -1.04 -3.92
CA LEU A 151 -11.47 -1.69 -2.69
C LEU A 151 -12.21 -3.00 -2.36
N SER A 152 -13.36 -3.24 -3.01
CA SER A 152 -14.23 -4.36 -2.68
C SER A 152 -13.56 -5.71 -2.99
N PRO A 153 -13.58 -6.67 -2.04
CA PRO A 153 -13.17 -8.06 -2.30
C PRO A 153 -13.95 -8.73 -3.43
N ALA A 154 -15.12 -8.20 -3.81
CA ALA A 154 -15.88 -8.73 -4.94
C ALA A 154 -15.12 -8.60 -6.27
N LEU A 155 -14.27 -7.57 -6.46
CA LEU A 155 -13.41 -7.49 -7.66
C LEU A 155 -12.40 -8.63 -7.73
N ARG A 156 -11.91 -9.11 -6.57
CA ARG A 156 -11.04 -10.30 -6.52
C ARG A 156 -11.76 -11.58 -6.91
N SER A 157 -13.08 -11.62 -6.79
CA SER A 157 -13.88 -12.74 -7.29
C SER A 157 -14.04 -12.70 -8.82
N ILE A 158 -13.88 -11.52 -9.43
CA ILE A 158 -13.91 -11.32 -10.88
C ILE A 158 -12.51 -11.58 -11.48
N ASP A 159 -11.48 -11.01 -10.88
CA ASP A 159 -10.08 -11.25 -11.24
C ASP A 159 -9.23 -11.25 -9.96
N SER A 160 -8.76 -12.43 -9.55
CA SER A 160 -8.06 -12.65 -8.28
C SER A 160 -6.74 -11.90 -8.15
N ARG A 161 -6.22 -11.35 -9.25
CA ARG A 161 -5.00 -10.55 -9.26
C ARG A 161 -5.19 -9.20 -8.57
N TRP A 162 -6.43 -8.69 -8.47
CA TRP A 162 -6.71 -7.32 -8.01
C TRP A 162 -6.64 -7.12 -6.49
N ILE A 163 -5.46 -6.88 -5.93
CA ILE A 163 -5.28 -6.62 -4.50
C ILE A 163 -5.12 -5.11 -4.27
N CYS A 164 -6.23 -4.40 -4.32
CA CYS A 164 -6.30 -2.97 -4.01
C CYS A 164 -6.76 -2.74 -2.56
N MET A 165 -6.04 -1.89 -1.84
CA MET A 165 -6.42 -1.36 -0.53
C MET A 165 -5.96 0.10 -0.44
N ARG A 166 -6.42 0.86 0.57
CA ARG A 166 -5.96 2.24 0.78
C ARG A 166 -4.50 2.29 1.22
N SER A 167 -4.24 1.71 2.41
CA SER A 167 -2.90 1.58 2.97
C SER A 167 -2.74 0.17 3.56
N PHE A 168 -1.63 -0.48 3.25
CA PHE A 168 -1.36 -1.88 3.62
C PHE A 168 0.12 -2.21 3.44
N ILE A 169 0.54 -3.36 3.93
CA ILE A 169 1.91 -3.85 3.82
C ILE A 169 1.92 -5.11 2.98
N VAL A 170 2.92 -5.24 2.11
CA VAL A 170 3.29 -6.52 1.51
C VAL A 170 4.61 -6.93 2.14
N ASP A 171 4.57 -7.98 2.96
CA ASP A 171 5.76 -8.56 3.59
C ASP A 171 6.31 -9.66 2.68
N ALA A 172 7.53 -9.43 2.17
CA ALA A 172 8.25 -10.37 1.35
C ALA A 172 9.58 -10.79 2.00
N GLU A 173 9.60 -10.88 3.34
CA GLU A 173 10.68 -11.34 4.23
C GLU A 173 11.95 -10.48 4.16
N ILE A 174 12.61 -10.44 3.01
CA ILE A 174 13.80 -9.62 2.74
C ILE A 174 13.45 -8.16 2.42
N ALA A 175 12.20 -7.89 2.06
CA ALA A 175 11.69 -6.56 1.75
C ALA A 175 10.25 -6.40 2.23
N GLU A 176 9.92 -5.22 2.74
CA GLU A 176 8.54 -4.82 3.03
C GLU A 176 8.16 -3.62 2.16
N LEU A 177 7.00 -3.72 1.51
CA LEU A 177 6.42 -2.64 0.73
C LEU A 177 5.24 -2.04 1.50
N PHE A 178 5.36 -0.76 1.85
CA PHE A 178 4.35 0.01 2.59
C PHE A 178 3.56 0.85 1.60
N PHE A 179 2.35 0.42 1.29
CA PHE A 179 1.42 1.13 0.44
C PHE A 179 0.68 2.20 1.26
N VAL A 180 0.65 3.43 0.76
CA VAL A 180 0.08 4.58 1.46
C VAL A 180 -0.91 5.31 0.56
N ASP A 181 -2.13 5.49 1.05
CA ASP A 181 -3.14 6.30 0.36
C ASP A 181 -2.80 7.80 0.45
N THR A 182 -2.13 8.29 -0.57
CA THR A 182 -1.66 9.68 -0.63
C THR A 182 -2.74 10.68 -1.04
N THR A 183 -3.89 10.25 -1.59
CA THR A 183 -4.90 11.19 -2.13
C THR A 183 -5.50 12.09 -1.04
N PRO A 184 -5.84 11.59 0.16
CA PRO A 184 -6.33 12.42 1.25
C PRO A 184 -5.32 13.43 1.78
N PHE A 185 -4.02 13.33 1.45
CA PHE A 185 -3.01 14.31 1.90
C PHE A 185 -3.08 15.63 1.13
N VAL A 186 -3.60 15.64 -0.10
CA VAL A 186 -3.56 16.82 -0.96
C VAL A 186 -4.68 17.81 -0.61
N ASP A 187 -4.33 18.97 -0.06
CA ASP A 187 -5.30 19.97 0.40
C ASP A 187 -6.16 20.52 -0.72
N ALA A 188 -5.57 20.67 -1.91
CA ALA A 188 -6.26 21.20 -3.07
C ALA A 188 -7.53 20.41 -3.42
N TYR A 189 -7.55 19.09 -3.21
CA TYR A 189 -8.73 18.26 -3.52
C TYR A 189 -9.91 18.49 -2.58
N PHE A 190 -9.68 19.08 -1.40
CA PHE A 190 -10.73 19.45 -0.45
C PHE A 190 -11.11 20.93 -0.56
N LEU A 191 -10.11 21.79 -0.74
CA LEU A 191 -10.28 23.24 -0.70
C LEU A 191 -10.67 23.84 -2.06
N ASN A 192 -10.15 23.27 -3.15
CA ASN A 192 -10.37 23.76 -4.51
C ASN A 192 -10.32 22.60 -5.51
N PRO A 193 -11.34 21.71 -5.55
CA PRO A 193 -11.30 20.49 -6.37
C PRO A 193 -11.44 20.74 -7.88
N GLU A 194 -11.41 22.00 -8.35
CA GLU A 194 -11.48 22.38 -9.77
C GLU A 194 -12.66 21.73 -10.52
N GLY A 195 -13.82 21.65 -9.86
CA GLY A 195 -15.05 21.08 -10.44
C GLY A 195 -15.10 19.55 -10.45
N GLN A 196 -14.11 18.87 -9.87
CA GLN A 196 -14.13 17.43 -9.67
C GLN A 196 -14.92 17.05 -8.41
N ASN A 197 -15.58 15.91 -8.45
CA ASN A 197 -16.19 15.31 -7.28
C ASN A 197 -15.30 14.18 -6.80
N TYR A 198 -15.04 14.12 -5.50
CA TYR A 198 -14.20 13.10 -4.87
C TYR A 198 -15.04 12.28 -3.89
N ASP A 199 -14.87 10.96 -3.92
CA ASP A 199 -15.49 10.01 -3.00
C ASP A 199 -14.65 9.89 -1.73
N TRP A 200 -15.06 10.67 -0.72
CA TRP A 200 -14.41 10.71 0.59
C TRP A 200 -15.00 9.72 1.62
N ARG A 201 -15.78 8.73 1.18
CA ARG A 201 -16.20 7.64 2.07
C ARG A 201 -14.94 6.92 2.59
N GLY A 202 -15.00 6.49 3.86
CA GLY A 202 -13.87 5.83 4.52
C GLY A 202 -12.71 6.74 4.95
N VAL A 203 -12.64 8.00 4.49
CA VAL A 203 -11.57 8.94 4.88
C VAL A 203 -12.05 10.10 5.76
N SER A 204 -13.36 10.24 5.97
CA SER A 204 -13.93 11.31 6.80
C SER A 204 -14.11 10.84 8.26
N PRO A 205 -13.68 11.63 9.27
CA PRO A 205 -13.03 12.93 9.17
C PRO A 205 -11.56 12.86 8.70
N ARG A 206 -11.21 13.70 7.72
CA ARG A 206 -9.89 13.71 7.06
C ARG A 206 -8.71 13.76 8.03
N GLU A 207 -8.77 14.66 9.02
CA GLU A 207 -7.69 14.84 9.98
C GLU A 207 -7.40 13.55 10.77
N SER A 208 -8.45 12.89 11.26
CA SER A 208 -8.30 11.62 11.98
C SER A 208 -7.75 10.54 11.06
N TYR A 209 -8.20 10.48 9.81
CA TYR A 209 -7.69 9.52 8.83
C TYR A 209 -6.19 9.71 8.55
N LEU A 210 -5.73 10.95 8.37
CA LEU A 210 -4.32 11.26 8.14
C LEU A 210 -3.46 10.92 9.38
N GLN A 211 -3.92 11.29 10.58
CA GLN A 211 -3.22 10.98 11.82
C GLN A 211 -3.07 9.47 12.04
N THR A 212 -4.15 8.71 11.83
CA THR A 212 -4.12 7.25 11.92
C THR A 212 -3.18 6.66 10.86
N THR A 213 -3.30 7.07 9.60
CA THR A 213 -2.44 6.58 8.51
C THR A 213 -0.94 6.82 8.80
N LEU A 214 -0.58 8.02 9.27
CA LEU A 214 0.79 8.36 9.61
C LEU A 214 1.31 7.57 10.82
N LYS A 215 0.48 7.41 11.86
CA LYS A 215 0.83 6.64 13.06
C LYS A 215 1.04 5.17 12.73
N ASP A 216 0.15 4.58 11.94
CA ASP A 216 0.21 3.15 11.61
C ASP A 216 1.40 2.88 10.69
N LEU A 217 1.68 3.76 9.72
CA LEU A 217 2.88 3.70 8.90
C LEU A 217 4.15 3.82 9.75
N GLU A 218 4.24 4.82 10.63
CA GLU A 218 5.41 5.01 11.48
C GLU A 218 5.65 3.81 12.40
N THR A 219 4.58 3.26 12.99
CA THR A 219 4.65 2.07 13.84
C THR A 219 5.16 0.88 13.05
N SER A 220 4.56 0.62 11.88
CA SER A 220 4.94 -0.49 11.01
C SER A 220 6.39 -0.37 10.54
N LEU A 221 6.83 0.83 10.15
CA LEU A 221 8.21 1.08 9.73
C LEU A 221 9.22 0.88 10.87
N ARG A 222 8.87 1.23 12.11
CA ARG A 222 9.72 1.03 13.29
C ARG A 222 9.85 -0.43 13.67
N GLU A 223 8.76 -1.19 13.56
CA GLU A 223 8.70 -2.61 13.91
C GLU A 223 9.27 -3.51 12.80
N SER A 224 9.25 -3.02 11.56
CA SER A 224 9.80 -3.68 10.38
C SER A 224 11.28 -4.06 10.55
N THR A 225 11.53 -5.37 10.46
CA THR A 225 12.88 -5.96 10.44
C THR A 225 13.38 -6.22 9.01
N ALA A 226 12.57 -5.96 7.99
CA ALA A 226 12.97 -6.17 6.60
C ALA A 226 14.22 -5.36 6.24
N LYS A 227 15.08 -5.97 5.44
CA LYS A 227 16.34 -5.35 5.01
C LYS A 227 16.08 -4.18 4.06
N TRP A 228 15.06 -4.30 3.22
CA TRP A 228 14.65 -3.28 2.26
C TRP A 228 13.26 -2.75 2.62
N LYS A 229 13.13 -1.43 2.78
CA LYS A 229 11.85 -0.78 3.06
C LYS A 229 11.48 0.11 1.90
N ILE A 230 10.35 -0.19 1.26
CA ILE A 230 9.89 0.51 0.06
C ILE A 230 8.53 1.11 0.38
N VAL A 231 8.35 2.40 0.16
CA VAL A 231 7.05 3.05 0.32
C VAL A 231 6.46 3.33 -1.04
N VAL A 232 5.20 2.96 -1.25
CA VAL A 232 4.48 3.14 -2.51
C VAL A 232 3.29 4.07 -2.27
N GLY A 233 3.22 5.16 -3.03
CA GLY A 233 2.11 6.10 -3.01
C GLY A 233 1.71 6.50 -4.43
N HIS A 234 0.69 7.35 -4.57
CA HIS A 234 0.33 7.90 -5.88
C HIS A 234 1.09 9.19 -6.17
N HIS A 235 1.04 10.15 -5.25
CA HIS A 235 1.60 11.49 -5.47
C HIS A 235 3.11 11.55 -5.21
N ALA A 236 3.81 12.47 -5.89
CA ALA A 236 5.24 12.63 -5.76
C ALA A 236 5.64 13.40 -4.49
N ILE A 237 6.65 12.90 -3.76
CA ILE A 237 7.39 13.72 -2.77
C ILE A 237 8.39 14.63 -3.53
N LYS A 238 9.09 14.07 -4.52
CA LYS A 238 10.02 14.79 -5.41
C LYS A 238 9.61 14.56 -6.86
N SER A 239 9.44 15.62 -7.64
CA SER A 239 9.16 15.52 -9.07
C SER A 239 9.59 16.77 -9.84
N ALA A 240 10.08 16.54 -11.06
CA ALA A 240 10.39 17.57 -12.05
C ALA A 240 9.26 17.81 -13.05
N SER A 241 8.15 17.09 -12.96
CA SER A 241 7.04 17.17 -13.91
C SER A 241 5.98 18.19 -13.45
N ILE A 242 4.87 18.28 -14.18
CA ILE A 242 3.87 19.35 -14.09
C ILE A 242 3.22 19.49 -12.71
N HIS A 243 3.09 18.38 -11.96
CA HIS A 243 2.50 18.41 -10.62
C HIS A 243 3.53 18.83 -9.56
N GLY A 244 4.81 18.55 -9.80
CA GLY A 244 5.90 18.89 -8.89
C GLY A 244 5.80 18.16 -7.56
N ASN A 245 6.46 18.71 -6.53
CA ASN A 245 6.46 18.13 -5.19
C ASN A 245 5.11 18.36 -4.50
N THR A 246 4.58 17.31 -3.87
CA THR A 246 3.40 17.42 -2.99
C THR A 246 3.84 17.90 -1.62
N LYS A 247 3.54 19.16 -1.30
CA LYS A 247 4.05 19.86 -0.10
C LYS A 247 3.63 19.17 1.20
N GLU A 248 2.41 18.63 1.22
CA GLU A 248 1.84 17.92 2.36
C GLU A 248 2.59 16.60 2.61
N LEU A 249 3.05 15.92 1.56
CA LEU A 249 3.89 14.74 1.71
C LEU A 249 5.31 15.10 2.13
N GLU A 250 5.88 16.19 1.62
CA GLU A 250 7.18 16.69 2.08
C GLU A 250 7.16 17.06 3.57
N SER A 251 6.05 17.60 4.08
CA SER A 251 5.94 18.04 5.47
C SER A 251 5.50 16.96 6.45
N LEU A 252 4.60 16.06 6.05
CA LEU A 252 3.98 15.08 6.95
C LEU A 252 4.58 13.68 6.79
N LEU A 253 4.84 13.25 5.55
CA LEU A 253 5.22 11.87 5.26
C LEU A 253 6.74 11.68 5.23
N LEU A 254 7.45 12.53 4.48
CA LEU A 254 8.90 12.43 4.28
C LEU A 254 9.70 12.34 5.59
N PRO A 255 9.42 13.13 6.65
CA PRO A 255 10.16 13.03 7.90
C PRO A 255 10.04 11.65 8.57
N ILE A 256 8.87 11.00 8.45
CA ILE A 256 8.66 9.63 8.96
C ILE A 256 9.50 8.64 8.16
N LEU A 257 9.54 8.78 6.82
CA LEU A 257 10.30 7.88 5.97
C LEU A 257 11.80 7.98 6.24
N GLU A 258 12.32 9.21 6.40
CA GLU A 258 13.73 9.48 6.71
C GLU A 258 14.11 8.95 8.08
N ALA A 259 13.29 9.19 9.11
CA ALA A 259 13.54 8.71 10.47
C ALA A 259 13.58 7.18 10.57
N ASN A 260 12.95 6.47 9.62
CA ASN A 260 12.85 5.02 9.62
C ASN A 260 13.68 4.33 8.52
N ASN A 261 14.63 5.04 7.91
CA ASN A 261 15.58 4.50 6.94
C ASN A 261 14.91 3.79 5.75
N VAL A 262 13.82 4.38 5.23
CA VAL A 262 13.22 3.93 3.97
C VAL A 262 14.23 4.01 2.84
N ASP A 263 14.24 3.02 1.94
CA ASP A 263 15.18 2.97 0.81
C ASP A 263 14.62 3.67 -0.42
N LEU A 264 13.37 3.36 -0.75
CA LEU A 264 12.70 3.85 -1.94
C LEU A 264 11.36 4.48 -1.57
N TYR A 265 11.06 5.61 -2.19
CA TYR A 265 9.68 6.09 -2.33
C TYR A 265 9.29 6.01 -3.82
N VAL A 266 8.22 5.28 -4.13
CA VAL A 266 7.80 5.00 -5.50
C VAL A 266 6.40 5.56 -5.74
N ASN A 267 6.24 6.37 -6.79
CA ASN A 267 4.99 7.08 -7.09
C ASN A 267 4.59 7.04 -8.57
N GLY A 268 3.36 7.49 -8.85
CA GLY A 268 2.82 7.75 -10.20
C GLY A 268 2.49 9.24 -10.36
N HIS A 269 1.25 9.56 -10.75
CA HIS A 269 0.66 10.90 -10.85
C HIS A 269 1.24 11.79 -11.95
N ASP A 270 2.56 12.00 -11.90
CA ASP A 270 3.28 12.60 -13.00
C ASP A 270 3.47 11.60 -14.14
N HIS A 271 2.92 11.96 -15.30
CA HIS A 271 2.83 11.11 -16.50
C HIS A 271 4.17 10.99 -17.24
N CYS A 272 5.19 10.49 -16.52
CA CYS A 272 6.56 10.32 -16.97
C CYS A 272 7.29 9.25 -16.11
N LEU A 273 8.59 9.05 -16.39
CA LEU A 273 9.47 8.22 -15.56
C LEU A 273 10.60 9.08 -14.97
N GLN A 274 10.88 8.89 -13.68
CA GLN A 274 11.89 9.69 -12.97
C GLN A 274 12.68 8.85 -11.97
N HIS A 275 13.94 9.24 -11.77
CA HIS A 275 14.75 8.84 -10.63
C HIS A 275 15.48 10.08 -10.10
N ILE A 276 15.12 10.48 -8.89
CA ILE A 276 15.69 11.61 -8.16
C ILE A 276 16.37 11.09 -6.90
N SER A 277 17.61 11.51 -6.67
CA SER A 277 18.37 11.20 -5.47
C SER A 277 19.00 12.48 -4.96
N THR A 278 18.59 12.92 -3.77
CA THR A 278 18.98 14.22 -3.23
C THR A 278 20.13 14.09 -2.23
N SER A 279 20.88 15.16 -2.02
CA SER A 279 21.93 15.18 -0.99
C SER A 279 21.41 15.23 0.45
N GLN A 280 20.14 15.56 0.65
CA GLN A 280 19.53 15.71 1.97
C GLN A 280 18.93 14.42 2.51
N SER A 281 18.68 13.43 1.66
CA SER A 281 17.98 12.19 2.02
C SER A 281 18.64 10.99 1.36
N PRO A 282 18.86 9.87 2.08
CA PRO A 282 19.35 8.64 1.44
C PRO A 282 18.26 7.95 0.59
N ILE A 283 16.98 8.32 0.77
CA ILE A 283 15.84 7.78 0.02
C ILE A 283 16.03 8.08 -1.47
N GLN A 284 15.80 7.07 -2.31
CA GLN A 284 15.64 7.28 -3.75
C GLN A 284 14.17 7.50 -4.10
N PHE A 285 13.88 8.56 -4.84
CA PHE A 285 12.53 8.90 -5.29
C PHE A 285 12.35 8.48 -6.73
N LEU A 286 11.41 7.55 -6.96
CA LEU A 286 11.18 6.93 -8.25
C LEU A 286 9.75 7.22 -8.72
N THR A 287 9.60 7.70 -9.94
CA THR A 287 8.28 7.88 -10.56
C THR A 287 8.08 6.89 -11.70
N SER A 288 6.94 6.20 -11.69
CA SER A 288 6.48 5.26 -12.70
C SER A 288 5.07 5.61 -13.20
N GLY A 289 4.79 6.87 -13.55
CA GLY A 289 3.47 7.31 -14.02
C GLY A 289 3.26 7.24 -15.55
N GLY A 290 4.15 6.57 -16.28
CA GLY A 290 4.11 6.46 -17.74
C GLY A 290 3.27 5.28 -18.27
N GLY A 291 2.41 4.65 -17.47
CA GLY A 291 1.75 3.39 -17.85
C GLY A 291 0.73 3.52 -18.99
N SER A 292 0.26 4.73 -19.27
CA SER A 292 -0.59 5.04 -20.41
C SER A 292 -0.34 6.44 -20.94
N LYS A 293 -1.16 7.48 -20.65
CA LYS A 293 -0.88 8.84 -21.17
C LYS A 293 0.47 9.36 -20.64
N ALA A 294 1.24 10.04 -21.50
CA ALA A 294 2.52 10.70 -21.18
C ALA A 294 2.79 11.84 -22.18
N TRP A 295 4.04 12.31 -22.29
CA TRP A 295 4.49 13.37 -23.21
C TRP A 295 3.85 14.73 -22.92
N ARG A 296 3.98 15.18 -21.67
CA ARG A 296 3.42 16.45 -21.24
C ARG A 296 4.24 17.65 -21.69
N GLY A 297 5.49 17.44 -22.13
CA GLY A 297 6.39 18.50 -22.57
C GLY A 297 6.81 19.43 -21.43
N TYR A 298 6.81 18.92 -20.19
CA TYR A 298 7.07 19.72 -19.00
C TYR A 298 8.25 19.14 -18.22
N TYR A 299 9.20 20.02 -17.89
CA TYR A 299 10.33 19.71 -17.03
C TYR A 299 10.69 20.97 -16.22
N ASN A 300 10.74 20.83 -14.90
CA ASN A 300 11.08 21.88 -13.97
C ASN A 300 11.78 21.30 -12.74
N TRP A 301 13.10 21.12 -12.86
CA TRP A 301 13.96 20.76 -11.75
C TRP A 301 15.15 21.71 -11.67
N LYS A 302 15.46 22.17 -10.45
CA LYS A 302 16.44 23.25 -10.23
C LYS A 302 17.82 22.78 -9.80
N THR A 303 17.94 21.53 -9.37
CA THR A 303 19.18 20.95 -8.83
C THR A 303 19.61 19.77 -9.72
N PRO A 304 20.28 20.02 -10.86
CA PRO A 304 20.54 19.00 -11.89
C PRO A 304 21.27 17.77 -11.35
N GLU A 305 22.12 17.92 -10.35
CA GLU A 305 22.86 16.84 -9.70
C GLU A 305 21.95 15.84 -8.98
N ASP A 306 20.76 16.24 -8.54
CA ASP A 306 19.80 15.33 -7.90
C ASP A 306 19.05 14.47 -8.93
N MET A 307 18.88 14.97 -10.17
CA MET A 307 18.13 14.31 -11.22
C MET A 307 18.99 13.24 -11.90
N LYS A 308 18.82 11.97 -11.51
CA LYS A 308 19.59 10.84 -12.05
C LYS A 308 19.03 10.36 -13.38
N PHE A 309 17.71 10.45 -13.55
CA PHE A 309 17.04 10.08 -14.79
C PHE A 309 15.67 10.77 -14.90
N PHE A 310 15.36 11.27 -16.09
CA PHE A 310 14.04 11.80 -16.45
C PHE A 310 13.70 11.36 -17.87
N TYR A 311 12.49 10.86 -18.06
CA TYR A 311 11.95 10.52 -19.37
C TYR A 311 10.48 10.94 -19.44
N ASP A 312 10.20 11.99 -20.22
CA ASP A 312 8.84 12.40 -20.57
C ASP A 312 8.29 11.45 -21.64
N GLY A 313 7.73 10.33 -21.20
CA GLY A 313 7.20 9.32 -22.08
C GLY A 313 6.63 8.13 -21.33
N GLN A 314 6.19 7.15 -22.09
CA GLN A 314 5.45 6.00 -21.60
C GLN A 314 6.39 4.84 -21.27
N GLY A 315 6.04 4.07 -20.24
CA GLY A 315 6.87 2.98 -19.78
C GLY A 315 6.52 2.51 -18.37
N PHE A 316 7.43 1.73 -17.80
CA PHE A 316 7.30 1.09 -16.50
C PHE A 316 8.68 0.76 -15.95
N MET A 317 8.75 0.24 -14.74
CA MET A 317 10.01 -0.24 -14.14
C MET A 317 9.92 -1.69 -13.70
N SER A 318 11.08 -2.33 -13.59
CA SER A 318 11.24 -3.62 -12.92
C SER A 318 12.21 -3.49 -11.76
N ILE A 319 11.94 -4.22 -10.68
CA ILE A 319 12.79 -4.27 -9.50
C ILE A 319 13.12 -5.74 -9.21
N LYS A 320 14.40 -6.04 -8.95
CA LYS A 320 14.84 -7.33 -8.41
C LYS A 320 15.60 -7.07 -7.12
N ILE A 321 15.24 -7.81 -6.06
CA ILE A 321 15.82 -7.67 -4.73
C ILE A 321 16.33 -9.03 -4.28
N THR A 322 17.53 -9.06 -3.74
CA THR A 322 18.07 -10.15 -2.93
C THR A 322 18.30 -9.63 -1.51
N ARG A 323 18.75 -10.50 -0.61
CA ARG A 323 19.09 -10.10 0.76
C ARG A 323 20.09 -8.93 0.85
N THR A 324 20.93 -8.74 -0.17
CA THR A 324 22.01 -7.75 -0.14
C THR A 324 22.00 -6.77 -1.28
N GLU A 325 21.29 -7.06 -2.37
CA GLU A 325 21.33 -6.28 -3.60
C GLU A 325 19.93 -5.90 -4.06
N MET A 326 19.81 -4.72 -4.65
CA MET A 326 18.60 -4.26 -5.30
C MET A 326 18.98 -3.66 -6.65
N GLY A 327 18.33 -4.14 -7.71
CA GLY A 327 18.49 -3.63 -9.07
C GLY A 327 17.16 -3.14 -9.63
N ILE A 328 17.19 -1.95 -10.25
CA ILE A 328 16.03 -1.27 -10.83
C ILE A 328 16.33 -0.95 -12.28
N VAL A 329 15.36 -1.21 -13.14
CA VAL A 329 15.46 -0.92 -14.58
C VAL A 329 14.19 -0.21 -15.05
N PHE A 330 14.37 0.88 -15.78
CA PHE A 330 13.29 1.63 -16.43
C PHE A 330 13.22 1.24 -17.91
N TYR A 331 12.00 1.05 -18.39
CA TYR A 331 11.73 0.67 -19.78
C TYR A 331 10.80 1.67 -20.45
N ASP A 332 11.01 1.93 -21.73
CA ASP A 332 10.03 2.63 -22.57
C ASP A 332 8.87 1.70 -23.01
N VAL A 333 7.90 2.28 -23.72
CA VAL A 333 6.75 1.59 -24.32
C VAL A 333 7.13 0.48 -25.32
N PHE A 334 8.35 0.47 -25.83
CA PHE A 334 8.87 -0.55 -26.73
C PHE A 334 9.67 -1.65 -26.01
N GLY A 335 9.90 -1.49 -24.70
CA GLY A 335 10.68 -2.41 -23.88
C GLY A 335 12.19 -2.13 -23.93
N ASN A 336 12.61 -0.98 -24.48
CA ASN A 336 14.01 -0.58 -24.44
C ASN A 336 14.38 -0.12 -23.03
N ILE A 337 15.57 -0.50 -22.58
CA ILE A 337 16.10 -0.03 -21.30
C ILE A 337 16.50 1.45 -21.46
N LEU A 338 15.93 2.29 -20.60
CA LEU A 338 16.23 3.72 -20.55
C LEU A 338 17.23 4.06 -19.45
N HIS A 339 17.10 3.40 -18.30
CA HIS A 339 17.92 3.66 -17.11
C HIS A 339 18.07 2.40 -16.26
N LYS A 340 19.20 2.31 -15.58
CA LYS A 340 19.48 1.26 -14.59
C LYS A 340 20.04 1.89 -13.32
N TRP A 341 19.65 1.36 -12.19
CA TRP A 341 20.23 1.72 -10.91
C TRP A 341 20.32 0.48 -10.03
N ASP A 342 21.51 0.24 -9.49
CA ASP A 342 21.81 -0.90 -8.64
C ASP A 342 22.40 -0.39 -7.32
N THR A 343 22.05 -1.03 -6.22
CA THR A 343 22.57 -0.74 -4.89
C THR A 343 22.76 -2.02 -4.09
N SER A 344 23.58 -1.93 -3.03
CA SER A 344 23.83 -3.04 -2.13
C SER A 344 23.88 -2.57 -0.68
N LYS A 345 23.36 -3.40 0.23
CA LYS A 345 23.56 -3.26 1.67
C LYS A 345 24.48 -4.37 2.17
N VAL A 346 25.50 -4.01 2.94
CA VAL A 346 26.42 -4.96 3.55
C VAL A 346 25.64 -5.86 4.55
N LEU A 347 25.96 -7.15 4.56
CA LEU A 347 25.63 -8.03 5.68
C LEU A 347 26.60 -7.68 6.80
N TYR A 348 26.13 -6.98 7.83
CA TYR A 348 26.82 -7.06 9.11
C TYR A 348 26.58 -8.50 9.60
N THR A 349 27.49 -9.41 9.24
CA THR A 349 27.68 -10.63 10.02
C THR A 349 28.06 -10.19 11.43
N ASP A 350 27.53 -10.83 12.46
CA ASP A 350 27.87 -10.67 13.88
C ASP A 350 29.37 -10.91 14.14
N LEU A 351 30.22 -10.03 13.65
CA LEU A 351 31.65 -9.99 13.90
C LEU A 351 31.91 -8.76 14.77
N ASP A 352 32.31 -9.07 15.99
CA ASP A 352 32.86 -8.24 17.08
C ASP A 352 31.90 -7.75 18.16
N PHE A 353 31.56 -8.67 19.06
CA PHE A 353 31.70 -8.43 20.51
C PHE A 353 32.35 -9.66 21.18
N SER A 354 33.63 -9.86 20.91
CA SER A 354 34.50 -10.62 21.80
C SER A 354 35.83 -9.89 21.94
N LEU A 355 35.85 -8.84 22.76
CA LEU A 355 37.02 -8.37 23.50
C LEU A 355 36.58 -7.84 24.86
#